data_AF-A0A9Q4KR18-F1
#
_entry.id   AF-A0A9Q4KR18-F1
#
_cell.length_a   1.000
_cell.length_b   1.000
_cell.length_c   1.000
_cell.angle_alpha   90.00
_cell.angle_beta   90.00
_cell.angle_gamma   90.00
#
_symmetry.space_group_name_H-M   'P 1'
#
loop_
_entity.id
_entity.type
_entity.pdbx_description
1 polymer ?
#
loop_
_entity_poly.entity_id
_entity_poly.type
_entity_poly.pdbx_seq_one_letter_code
_entity_poly.pdbx_strand_id
1 'polypeptide(L)'
;MSYRTRINNFQIFENNGYSKELIDELNRQGANIKENDDCYAFEIKDINPIIKIVDEYFQQEIKNLFQRKLNPYDLSSHWAIKEKKKPLYERVDNLVYFHILFQSYNFVQYLYEHKLVKRNNDGTHTILKKIVISGG
;
A
#
# COMPACT_ATOMS: atom_id res chain seq x y z
N MET A 1 5.16 17.00 3.37
CA MET A 1 4.42 17.31 2.13
C MET A 1 3.76 16.01 1.73
N SER A 2 2.42 15.98 1.73
CA SER A 2 1.65 14.75 1.87
C SER A 2 1.01 14.37 0.55
N TYR A 3 1.62 13.44 -0.15
CA TYR A 3 0.99 12.79 -1.29
C TYR A 3 0.22 11.57 -0.77
N ARG A 4 -1.08 11.50 -1.04
CA ARG A 4 -1.84 10.26 -0.82
C ARG A 4 -1.68 9.35 -2.02
N THR A 5 -1.04 8.21 -1.83
CA THR A 5 -0.91 7.21 -2.91
C THR A 5 -2.15 6.34 -2.94
N ARG A 6 -3.01 6.53 -3.95
CA ARG A 6 -4.22 5.71 -4.14
C ARG A 6 -4.15 4.92 -5.44
N ILE A 7 -4.50 3.63 -5.42
CA ILE A 7 -4.86 2.86 -6.62
C ILE A 7 -6.37 2.65 -6.66
N ASN A 8 -7.05 3.11 -7.72
CA ASN A 8 -8.50 2.94 -7.92
C ASN A 8 -9.34 3.24 -6.65
N ASN A 9 -8.94 4.26 -5.88
CA ASN A 9 -9.50 4.70 -4.59
C ASN A 9 -9.02 3.96 -3.33
N PHE A 10 -8.28 2.87 -3.44
CA PHE A 10 -7.63 2.23 -2.30
C PHE A 10 -6.33 2.97 -1.92
N GLN A 11 -6.21 3.39 -0.67
CA GLN A 11 -5.00 4.04 -0.18
C GLN A 11 -3.93 3.00 0.15
N ILE A 12 -2.78 3.08 -0.52
CA ILE A 12 -1.68 2.11 -0.39
C ILE A 12 -0.72 2.51 0.72
N PHE A 13 -0.40 3.80 0.79
CA PHE A 13 0.50 4.36 1.78
C PHE A 13 -0.21 5.43 2.58
N GLU A 14 0.16 5.58 3.86
CA GLU A 14 -0.33 6.67 4.70
C GLU A 14 0.02 8.05 4.09
N ASN A 15 -0.62 9.09 4.62
CA ASN A 15 -0.31 10.48 4.27
C ASN A 15 1.22 10.70 4.33
N ASN A 16 1.84 11.16 3.23
CA ASN A 16 3.30 11.37 3.03
C ASN A 16 4.11 10.15 2.55
N GLY A 17 3.48 9.03 2.15
CA GLY A 17 4.20 7.85 1.67
C GLY A 17 4.34 7.79 0.14
N TYR A 18 5.31 8.48 -0.42
CA TYR A 18 5.91 8.05 -1.70
C TYR A 18 7.35 7.65 -1.41
N SER A 19 7.65 6.36 -1.52
CA SER A 19 9.05 5.95 -1.59
C SER A 19 9.64 6.52 -2.89
N LYS A 20 10.91 6.90 -2.85
CA LYS A 20 11.60 7.40 -4.05
C LYS A 20 11.56 6.35 -5.16
N GLU A 21 11.70 5.09 -4.76
CA GLU A 21 11.61 3.91 -5.60
C GLU A 21 10.26 3.82 -6.33
N LEU A 22 9.14 4.12 -5.64
CA LEU A 22 7.83 4.14 -6.29
C LEU A 22 7.74 5.29 -7.30
N ILE A 23 8.23 6.49 -6.97
CA ILE A 23 8.24 7.63 -7.91
C ILE A 23 9.04 7.27 -9.16
N ASP A 24 10.24 6.74 -8.97
CA ASP A 24 11.14 6.37 -10.06
C ASP A 24 10.50 5.30 -10.97
N GLU A 25 9.84 4.30 -10.38
CA GLU A 25 9.14 3.27 -11.14
C GLU A 25 7.92 3.82 -11.89
N LEU A 26 7.11 4.68 -11.26
CA LEU A 26 5.98 5.33 -11.94
C LEU A 26 6.44 6.22 -13.09
N ASN A 27 7.54 6.96 -12.90
CA ASN A 27 8.16 7.76 -13.94
C ASN A 27 8.72 6.90 -15.08
N ARG A 28 9.34 5.76 -14.76
CA ARG A 28 9.75 4.77 -15.76
C ARG A 28 8.58 4.26 -16.61
N GLN A 29 7.39 4.17 -16.02
CA GLN A 29 6.16 3.80 -16.75
C GLN A 29 5.52 4.98 -17.51
N GLY A 30 5.93 6.22 -17.25
CA GLY A 30 5.51 7.43 -17.96
C GLY A 30 4.60 8.37 -17.17
N ALA A 31 4.60 8.30 -15.83
CA ALA A 31 3.80 9.19 -14.99
C ALA A 31 4.30 10.64 -14.99
N ASN A 32 5.58 10.88 -15.27
CA ASN A 32 6.21 12.21 -15.32
C ASN A 32 6.00 13.07 -14.05
N ILE A 33 5.93 12.42 -12.89
CA ILE A 33 5.85 13.02 -11.56
C ILE A 33 7.12 13.84 -11.30
N LYS A 34 6.95 15.14 -11.04
CA LYS A 34 8.02 16.06 -10.64
C LYS A 34 7.94 16.33 -9.13
N GLU A 35 9.06 16.76 -8.55
CA GLU A 35 9.03 17.30 -7.18
C GLU A 35 8.05 18.48 -7.12
N ASN A 36 7.07 18.40 -6.20
CA ASN A 36 5.99 19.38 -5.98
C ASN A 36 4.83 19.34 -7.00
N ASP A 37 4.71 18.29 -7.81
CA ASP A 37 3.57 18.09 -8.69
C ASP A 37 2.58 17.11 -8.03
N ASP A 38 1.31 17.51 -7.93
CA ASP A 38 0.25 16.60 -7.51
C ASP A 38 0.16 15.48 -8.56
N CYS A 39 0.30 14.22 -8.14
CA CYS A 39 0.29 13.12 -9.09
C CYS A 39 -1.08 13.03 -9.78
N TYR A 40 -1.13 13.43 -11.04
CA TYR A 40 -2.29 13.21 -11.92
C TYR A 40 -2.62 11.71 -12.02
N ALA A 41 -3.89 11.41 -12.27
CA ALA A 41 -4.37 10.05 -12.51
C ALA A 41 -3.59 9.38 -13.65
N PHE A 42 -2.70 8.44 -13.31
CA PHE A 42 -1.84 7.73 -14.25
C PHE A 42 -2.19 6.24 -14.33
N GLU A 43 -2.22 5.69 -15.53
CA GLU A 43 -2.53 4.27 -15.75
C GLU A 43 -1.27 3.40 -15.65
N ILE A 44 -1.31 2.44 -14.72
CA ILE A 44 -0.24 1.47 -14.51
C ILE A 44 -0.16 0.50 -15.70
N LYS A 45 1.05 0.35 -16.25
CA LYS A 45 1.34 -0.54 -17.37
C LYS A 45 1.90 -1.88 -16.91
N ASP A 46 2.67 -1.89 -15.82
CA ASP A 46 3.20 -3.09 -15.19
C ASP A 46 3.04 -3.02 -13.67
N ILE A 47 2.29 -3.96 -13.12
CA ILE A 47 1.95 -3.98 -11.70
C ILE A 47 3.00 -4.71 -10.84
N ASN A 48 3.83 -5.57 -11.45
CA ASN A 48 4.76 -6.41 -10.67
C ASN A 48 5.84 -5.59 -9.94
N PRO A 49 6.50 -4.61 -10.58
CA PRO A 49 7.44 -3.73 -9.89
C PRO A 49 6.78 -2.94 -8.76
N ILE A 50 5.52 -2.50 -8.95
CA ILE A 50 4.77 -1.75 -7.94
C ILE A 50 4.50 -2.60 -6.71
N ILE A 51 4.01 -3.84 -6.89
CA ILE A 51 3.79 -4.79 -5.78
C ILE A 51 5.11 -5.03 -5.02
N LYS A 52 6.22 -5.24 -5.74
CA LYS A 52 7.53 -5.45 -5.14
C LYS A 52 7.98 -4.26 -4.30
N ILE A 53 7.88 -3.05 -4.82
CA ILE A 53 8.28 -1.82 -4.12
C ILE A 53 7.43 -1.61 -2.86
N VAL A 54 6.12 -1.86 -2.94
CA VAL A 54 5.22 -1.77 -1.79
C VAL A 54 5.61 -2.77 -0.70
N ASP A 55 5.92 -4.01 -1.10
CA ASP A 55 6.33 -5.04 -0.15
C ASP A 55 7.66 -4.69 0.52
N GLU A 56 8.66 -4.27 -0.24
CA GLU A 56 9.96 -3.83 0.27
C GLU A 56 9.84 -2.63 1.22
N TYR A 57 8.96 -1.67 0.90
CA TYR A 57 8.69 -0.53 1.77
C TYR A 57 8.17 -0.98 3.15
N PHE A 58 7.15 -1.83 3.19
CA PHE A 58 6.59 -2.29 4.46
C PHE A 58 7.51 -3.24 5.23
N GLN A 59 8.31 -4.06 4.53
CA GLN A 59 9.37 -4.83 5.17
C GLN A 59 10.40 -3.93 5.85
N GLN A 60 10.81 -2.83 5.19
CA GLN A 60 11.75 -1.88 5.76
C GLN A 60 11.15 -1.13 6.95
N GLU A 61 9.88 -0.76 6.91
CA GLU A 61 9.21 -0.13 8.05
C GLU A 61 9.11 -1.07 9.26
N ILE A 62 8.79 -2.35 9.05
CA ILE A 62 8.83 -3.38 10.10
C ILE A 62 10.23 -3.47 10.71
N LYS A 63 11.28 -3.46 9.87
CA LYS A 63 12.67 -3.45 10.33
C LYS A 63 13.02 -2.18 11.12
N ASN A 64 12.56 -1.02 10.69
CA ASN A 64 12.75 0.26 11.39
C ASN A 64 12.11 0.23 12.78
N LEU A 65 10.93 -0.39 12.93
CA LEU A 65 10.29 -0.58 14.25
C LEU A 65 11.14 -1.45 15.18
N PHE A 66 11.69 -2.56 14.68
CA PHE A 66 12.61 -3.39 15.47
C PHE A 66 13.86 -2.63 15.91
N GLN A 67 14.45 -1.81 15.04
CA GLN A 67 15.61 -0.98 15.39
C GLN A 67 15.30 0.04 16.49
N ARG A 68 14.05 0.52 16.55
CA ARG A 68 13.55 1.39 17.61
C ARG A 68 13.16 0.64 18.89
N LYS A 69 13.46 -0.67 18.98
CA LYS A 69 13.09 -1.58 20.08
C LYS A 69 11.58 -1.70 20.28
N LEU A 70 10.81 -1.51 19.21
CA LEU A 70 9.36 -1.75 19.20
C LEU A 70 9.09 -3.13 18.61
N ASN A 71 8.07 -3.83 19.13
CA ASN A 71 7.60 -5.08 18.55
C ASN A 71 6.45 -4.78 17.56
N PRO A 72 6.65 -4.89 16.24
CA PRO A 72 5.60 -4.67 15.25
C PRO A 72 4.47 -5.71 15.33
N TYR A 73 4.66 -6.79 16.09
CA TYR A 73 3.62 -7.79 16.35
C TYR A 73 2.83 -7.53 17.64
N ASP A 74 3.23 -6.54 18.45
CA ASP A 74 2.48 -6.15 19.64
C ASP A 74 1.38 -5.15 19.29
N LEU A 75 0.18 -5.68 19.08
CA LEU A 75 -1.01 -4.93 18.66
C LEU A 75 -1.76 -4.30 19.85
N SER A 76 -1.31 -4.53 21.10
CA SER A 76 -1.98 -4.04 22.31
C SER A 76 -2.07 -2.51 22.37
N SER A 77 -1.11 -1.84 21.72
CA SER A 77 -1.03 -0.39 21.66
C SER A 77 -1.89 0.23 20.55
N HIS A 78 -2.39 -0.56 19.59
CA HIS A 78 -3.14 -0.09 18.42
C HIS A 78 -4.48 0.53 18.84
N TRP A 79 -4.82 1.68 18.27
CA TRP A 79 -6.00 2.47 18.66
C TRP A 79 -7.31 1.66 18.54
N ALA A 80 -7.45 0.83 17.49
CA ALA A 80 -8.63 -0.01 17.29
C ALA A 80 -8.81 -1.05 18.41
N ILE A 81 -7.72 -1.60 18.96
CA ILE A 81 -7.77 -2.58 20.06
C ILE A 81 -8.17 -1.92 21.40
N LYS A 82 -7.81 -0.64 21.56
CA LYS A 82 -8.13 0.19 22.73
C LYS A 82 -9.59 0.67 22.75
N GLU A 83 -10.26 0.78 21.61
CA GLU A 83 -11.65 1.28 21.51
C GLU A 83 -12.69 0.24 21.99
N LYS A 84 -12.83 0.06 23.30
CA LYS A 84 -13.70 -0.99 23.88
C LYS A 84 -15.20 -0.80 23.62
N LYS A 85 -15.65 0.36 23.10
CA LYS A 85 -17.06 0.57 22.77
C LYS A 85 -17.50 -0.17 21.52
N LYS A 86 -16.57 -0.60 20.65
CA LYS A 86 -16.88 -1.33 19.41
C LYS A 86 -16.83 -2.85 19.60
N PRO A 87 -17.68 -3.63 18.89
CA PRO A 87 -17.58 -5.08 18.83
C PRO A 87 -16.18 -5.56 18.43
N LEU A 88 -15.80 -6.76 18.88
CA LEU A 88 -14.47 -7.29 18.59
C LEU A 88 -14.20 -7.44 17.09
N TYR A 89 -15.17 -7.90 16.31
CA TYR A 89 -14.99 -8.09 14.86
C TYR A 89 -14.63 -6.79 14.14
N GLU A 90 -15.27 -5.66 14.48
CA GLU A 90 -14.94 -4.36 13.88
C GLU A 90 -13.54 -3.89 14.27
N ARG A 91 -13.12 -4.14 15.51
CA ARG A 91 -11.78 -3.77 15.97
C ARG A 91 -10.69 -4.57 15.26
N VAL A 92 -10.93 -5.87 15.06
CA VAL A 92 -10.03 -6.76 14.32
C VAL A 92 -10.01 -6.37 12.84
N ASP A 93 -11.15 -6.09 12.24
CA ASP A 93 -11.24 -5.62 10.86
C ASP A 93 -10.44 -4.33 10.64
N ASN A 94 -10.61 -3.33 11.52
CA ASN A 94 -9.81 -2.10 11.49
C ASN A 94 -8.31 -2.37 11.68
N LEU A 95 -7.94 -3.31 12.55
CA LEU A 95 -6.54 -3.69 12.76
C LEU A 95 -5.95 -4.32 11.51
N VAL A 96 -6.66 -5.27 10.88
CA VAL A 96 -6.25 -5.89 9.62
C VAL A 96 -6.10 -4.80 8.57
N TYR A 97 -7.05 -3.87 8.45
CA TYR A 97 -7.02 -2.85 7.41
C TYR A 97 -5.91 -1.81 7.58
N PHE A 98 -5.67 -1.33 8.81
CA PHE A 98 -4.79 -0.17 9.05
C PHE A 98 -3.39 -0.53 9.57
N HIS A 99 -3.18 -1.69 10.19
CA HIS A 99 -1.90 -2.00 10.80
C HIS A 99 -0.83 -2.30 9.74
N ILE A 100 0.38 -1.77 9.94
CA ILE A 100 1.49 -1.85 8.99
C ILE A 100 1.83 -3.28 8.55
N LEU A 101 1.67 -4.23 9.46
CA LEU A 101 1.89 -5.66 9.23
C LEU A 101 1.08 -6.23 8.06
N PHE A 102 -0.10 -5.68 7.80
CA PHE A 102 -1.04 -6.21 6.83
C PHE A 102 -1.12 -5.36 5.55
N GLN A 103 -0.49 -4.20 5.49
CA GLN A 103 -0.70 -3.24 4.39
C GLN A 103 -0.29 -3.79 3.01
N SER A 104 0.89 -4.42 2.89
CA SER A 104 1.32 -5.06 1.64
C SER A 104 0.32 -6.14 1.20
N TYR A 105 -0.13 -6.98 2.15
CA TYR A 105 -1.13 -8.02 1.88
C TYR A 105 -2.47 -7.43 1.44
N ASN A 106 -2.99 -6.43 2.14
CA ASN A 106 -4.26 -5.79 1.83
C ASN A 106 -4.24 -5.14 0.45
N PHE A 107 -3.12 -4.51 0.08
CA PHE A 107 -2.93 -3.96 -1.25
C PHE A 107 -3.08 -5.03 -2.33
N VAL A 108 -2.39 -6.16 -2.18
CA VAL A 108 -2.47 -7.25 -3.15
C VAL A 108 -3.85 -7.90 -3.17
N GLN A 109 -4.48 -8.11 -2.01
CA GLN A 109 -5.84 -8.64 -1.93
C GLN A 109 -6.85 -7.72 -2.63
N TYR A 110 -6.75 -6.41 -2.42
CA TYR A 110 -7.58 -5.43 -3.10
C TYR A 110 -7.49 -5.60 -4.63
N LEU A 111 -6.28 -5.78 -5.18
CA LEU A 111 -6.11 -6.01 -6.62
C LEU A 111 -6.82 -7.29 -7.11
N TYR A 112 -6.80 -8.36 -6.31
CA TYR A 112 -7.46 -9.62 -6.66
C TYR A 112 -8.98 -9.55 -6.53
N GLU A 113 -9.49 -9.04 -5.40
CA GLU A 113 -10.92 -8.97 -5.11
C GLU A 113 -11.67 -8.12 -6.15
N HIS A 114 -11.06 -7.02 -6.59
CA HIS A 114 -11.63 -6.15 -7.62
C HIS A 114 -11.37 -6.64 -9.05
N LYS A 115 -10.72 -7.80 -9.20
CA LYS A 115 -10.33 -8.40 -10.49
C LYS A 115 -9.53 -7.42 -11.34
N LEU A 116 -8.62 -6.68 -10.71
CA LEU A 116 -7.70 -5.77 -11.37
C LEU A 116 -6.50 -6.52 -11.92
N VAL A 117 -6.07 -7.59 -11.23
CA VAL A 117 -4.99 -8.48 -11.65
C VAL A 117 -5.38 -9.94 -11.47
N LYS A 118 -4.68 -10.84 -12.17
CA LYS A 118 -4.60 -12.27 -11.83
C LYS A 118 -3.15 -12.64 -11.56
N ARG A 119 -2.94 -13.61 -10.66
CA ARG A 119 -1.63 -14.24 -10.47
C ARG A 119 -1.43 -15.35 -11.50
N ASN A 120 -0.26 -15.38 -12.11
CA ASN A 120 0.18 -16.40 -13.05
C ASN A 120 0.91 -17.54 -12.32
N ASN A 121 1.10 -18.67 -13.01
CA ASN A 121 1.76 -19.85 -12.44
C ASN A 121 3.23 -19.60 -12.07
N ASP A 122 3.89 -18.65 -12.73
CA ASP A 122 5.27 -18.22 -12.45
C ASP A 122 5.36 -17.21 -11.30
N GLY A 123 4.24 -16.85 -10.68
CA GLY A 123 4.17 -15.88 -9.60
C GLY A 123 4.06 -14.42 -10.04
N THR A 124 4.15 -14.12 -11.34
CA THR A 124 3.89 -12.78 -11.88
C THR A 124 2.40 -12.46 -11.92
N HIS A 125 2.07 -11.21 -12.23
CA HIS A 125 0.70 -10.72 -12.31
C HIS A 125 0.39 -10.18 -13.70
N THR A 126 -0.80 -10.51 -14.21
CA THR A 126 -1.36 -9.91 -15.41
C THR A 126 -2.46 -8.93 -15.04
N ILE A 127 -2.39 -7.71 -15.57
CA ILE A 127 -3.44 -6.70 -15.43
C ILE A 127 -4.67 -7.13 -16.25
N LEU A 128 -5.82 -7.16 -15.59
CA LEU A 128 -7.12 -7.53 -16.17
C LEU A 128 -7.99 -6.32 -16.49
N LYS A 129 -7.83 -5.24 -15.73
CA LYS A 129 -8.59 -4.00 -15.85
C LYS A 129 -7.67 -2.81 -15.59
N LYS A 130 -8.09 -1.64 -16.05
CA LYS A 130 -7.39 -0.39 -15.80
C LYS A 130 -7.10 -0.18 -14.31
N ILE A 131 -5.83 0.06 -13.99
CA ILE A 131 -5.33 0.42 -12.66
C ILE A 131 -4.83 1.85 -12.75
N VAL A 132 -5.48 2.76 -12.04
CA VAL A 132 -5.11 4.16 -11.98
C VAL A 132 -4.48 4.45 -10.64
N ILE A 133 -3.30 5.03 -10.65
CA ILE A 133 -2.70 5.66 -9.48
C ILE A 133 -3.01 7.16 -9.50
N SER A 134 -3.40 7.72 -8.36
CA SER A 134 -3.64 9.16 -8.22
C SER A 134 -3.03 9.66 -6.92
N GLY A 135 -2.38 10.81 -6.99
CA GLY A 135 -2.12 11.67 -5.85
C GLY A 135 -3.36 12.48 -5.51
N GLY A 136 -3.55 12.79 -4.23
CA GLY A 136 -4.56 13.74 -3.79
C GLY A 136 -4.27 14.21 -2.38
#